data_AF-A0AA37TNP8-F1
#
_entry.id   AF-A0AA37TNP8-F1
#
_cell.length_a   1.000
_cell.length_b   1.000
_cell.length_c   1.000
_cell.angle_alpha   90.00
_cell.angle_beta   90.00
_cell.angle_gamma   90.00
#
_symmetry.space_group_name_H-M   'P 1'
#
loop_
_entity.id
_entity.type
_entity.pdbx_description
1 polymer ?
#
loop_
_entity_poly.entity_id
_entity_poly.type
_entity_poly.pdbx_seq_one_letter_code
_entity_poly.pdbx_strand_id
1 'polypeptide(L)' 'MSNEDGFDRMARAAIRAHRLMALYGTPMMQHLSRLLLLEIGREIAARREAGAANDNPETSDDAAND' A
#
# COMPACT_ATOMS: atom_id res chain seq x y z
N MET A 1 16.24 5.29 -5.70
CA MET A 1 14.95 4.58 -5.86
C MET A 1 13.94 5.32 -5.00
N SER A 2 12.75 5.62 -5.50
CA SER A 2 11.75 6.31 -4.68
C SER A 2 11.29 5.39 -3.54
N ASN A 3 10.84 5.97 -2.42
CA ASN A 3 10.30 5.19 -1.30
C ASN A 3 9.06 4.36 -1.71
N GLU A 4 8.31 4.80 -2.71
CA GLU A 4 7.18 4.04 -3.29
C GLU A 4 7.64 2.79 -4.02
N ASP A 5 8.69 2.88 -4.84
CA ASP A 5 9.26 1.72 -5.54
C ASP A 5 9.73 0.63 -4.54
N GLY A 6 10.27 1.06 -3.40
CA GLY A 6 10.70 0.19 -2.31
C GLY A 6 9.53 -0.54 -1.66
N PHE A 7 8.46 0.17 -1.35
CA PHE A 7 7.26 -0.39 -0.74
C PHE A 7 6.57 -1.40 -1.66
N ASP A 8 6.38 -1.06 -2.93
CA ASP A 8 5.76 -1.97 -3.91
C ASP A 8 6.56 -3.27 -4.10
N ARG A 9 7.90 -3.15 -4.12
CA ARG A 9 8.77 -4.32 -4.18
C ARG A 9 8.62 -5.21 -2.94
N MET A 10 8.50 -4.60 -1.75
CA MET A 10 8.26 -5.33 -0.51
C MET A 10 6.89 -6.01 -0.51
N ALA A 11 5.81 -5.33 -0.90
CA ALA A 11 4.47 -5.89 -1.00
C ALA A 11 4.44 -7.11 -1.94
N ARG A 12 5.07 -6.99 -3.12
CA ARG A 12 5.23 -8.12 -4.06
C ARG A 12 6.03 -9.28 -3.46
N ALA A 13 7.07 -9.01 -2.67
CA ALA A 13 7.84 -10.03 -1.97
C ALA A 13 7.00 -10.75 -0.91
N ALA A 14 6.21 -10.02 -0.12
CA ALA A 14 5.32 -10.59 0.89
C ALA A 14 4.26 -11.51 0.28
N ILE A 15 3.67 -11.14 -0.87
CA ILE A 15 2.72 -11.99 -1.60
C ILE A 15 3.39 -13.30 -2.05
N ARG A 16 4.62 -13.23 -2.58
CA ARG A 16 5.38 -14.44 -2.97
C ARG A 16 5.68 -15.32 -1.76
N ALA A 17 6.09 -14.74 -0.64
CA ALA A 17 6.36 -15.47 0.59
C ALA A 17 5.08 -16.14 1.15
N HIS A 18 3.94 -15.45 1.09
CA HIS A 18 2.65 -16.03 1.48
C HIS A 18 2.29 -17.26 0.65
N ARG A 19 2.52 -17.24 -0.67
CA ARG A 19 2.29 -18.42 -1.53
C ARG A 19 3.13 -19.63 -1.10
N LEU A 20 4.40 -19.41 -0.72
CA LEU A 20 5.25 -20.47 -0.19
C LEU A 20 4.76 -20.95 1.19
N MET A 21 4.36 -20.04 2.07
CA MET A 21 3.82 -20.39 3.39
C MET A 21 2.48 -21.14 3.30
N ALA A 22 1.65 -20.84 2.30
CA ALA A 22 0.42 -21.58 2.05
C ALA A 22 0.68 -23.04 1.63
N LEU A 23 1.79 -23.31 0.95
CA LEU A 23 2.16 -24.65 0.48
C LEU A 23 2.95 -25.44 1.51
N TYR A 24 3.88 -24.79 2.23
CA TYR A 24 4.89 -25.45 3.05
C TYR A 24 4.93 -24.99 4.50
N GLY A 25 4.19 -23.93 4.83
CA GLY A 25 4.21 -23.33 6.16
C GLY A 25 3.35 -24.10 7.15
N THR A 26 3.71 -24.00 8.42
CA THR A 26 2.85 -24.48 9.51
C THR A 26 1.56 -23.65 9.58
N PRO A 27 0.49 -24.16 10.23
CA PRO A 27 -0.75 -23.39 10.41
C PRO A 27 -0.52 -22.00 11.03
N MET A 28 0.43 -21.90 11.95
CA MET A 28 0.79 -20.62 12.58
C MET A 28 1.45 -19.65 11.58
N MET A 29 2.38 -20.14 10.76
CA MET A 29 3.01 -19.31 9.72
C MET A 29 2.00 -18.83 8.68
N GLN A 30 1.05 -19.69 8.29
CA GLN A 30 -0.04 -19.31 7.39
C GLN A 30 -0.90 -18.21 8.02
N HIS A 31 -1.23 -18.33 9.31
CA HIS A 31 -1.98 -17.30 10.03
C HIS A 31 -1.22 -15.97 10.09
N LEU A 32 0.05 -15.98 10.51
CA LEU A 32 0.89 -14.78 10.56
C LEU A 32 1.04 -14.12 9.18
N SER A 33 1.23 -14.91 8.13
CA SER A 33 1.35 -14.39 6.76
C SER A 33 0.05 -13.72 6.27
N ARG A 34 -1.11 -14.20 6.73
CA ARG A 34 -2.41 -13.59 6.41
C ARG A 34 -2.58 -12.25 7.11
N LEU A 35 -2.19 -12.16 8.38
CA LEU A 35 -2.20 -10.91 9.14
C LEU A 35 -1.27 -9.86 8.50
N LEU A 36 -0.08 -10.28 8.07
CA LEU A 36 0.86 -9.41 7.37
C LEU A 36 0.26 -8.84 6.06
N LEU A 37 -0.41 -9.69 5.26
CA LEU A 37 -1.04 -9.22 4.02
C LEU A 37 -2.20 -8.26 4.26
N LEU A 38 -2.98 -8.45 5.34
CA LEU A 38 -4.04 -7.50 5.72
C LEU A 38 -3.45 -6.13 6.03
N GLU A 39 -2.35 -6.07 6.78
CA GLU A 39 -1.71 -4.81 7.14
C GLU A 39 -1.08 -4.11 5.93
N ILE A 40 -0.44 -4.85 5.03
CA ILE A 40 0.05 -4.31 3.75
C ILE A 40 -1.11 -3.75 2.93
N GLY A 41 -2.26 -4.43 2.90
CA GLY A 41 -3.46 -3.94 2.21
C GLY A 41 -3.98 -2.62 2.76
N ARG A 42 -3.96 -2.44 4.09
CA ARG A 42 -4.33 -1.17 4.74
C ARG A 42 -3.38 -0.04 4.37
N GLU A 43 -2.08 -0.30 4.39
CA GLU A 43 -1.07 0.69 4.02
C GLU A 43 -1.20 1.09 2.54
N ILE A 44 -1.50 0.16 1.63
CA ILE A 44 -1.80 0.47 0.23
C ILE A 44 -3.01 1.41 0.11
N ALA A 45 -4.09 1.12 0.85
CA ALA A 45 -5.28 1.98 0.86
C ALA A 45 -4.97 3.39 1.38
N ALA A 46 -4.24 3.49 2.51
CA ALA A 46 -3.85 4.77 3.09
C ALA A 46 -2.98 5.61 2.15
N ARG A 47 -2.00 4.99 1.47
CA ARG A 47 -1.17 5.66 0.46
C ARG A 47 -1.97 6.15 -0.73
N ARG A 48 -2.95 5.37 -1.19
CA ARG A 48 -3.84 5.77 -2.29
C ARG A 48 -4.69 6.98 -1.91
N GLU A 49 -5.22 7.00 -0.70
CA GLU A 49 -5.97 8.15 -0.16
C GLU A 49 -5.08 9.39 -0.05
N ALA A 50 -3.84 9.24 0.44
CA ALA A 50 -2.88 10.33 0.53
C ALA A 50 -2.47 10.87 -0.84
N GLY A 51 -2.26 9.99 -1.83
CA GLY A 51 -1.98 10.40 -3.21
C GLY A 51 -3.15 11.14 -3.84
N ALA A 52 -4.38 10.65 -3.67
CA ALA A 52 -5.59 11.31 -4.18
C ALA A 52 -5.83 12.69 -3.54
N ALA A 53 -5.43 12.90 -2.29
CA ALA A 53 -5.50 14.21 -1.63
C ALA A 53 -4.50 15.24 -2.19
N ASN A 54 -3.41 14.79 -2.81
CA ASN A 54 -2.38 15.65 -3.39
C ASN A 54 -2.64 16.02 -4.87
N ASP A 55 -3.56 15.31 -5.53
CA ASP A 55 -4.00 15.57 -6.92
C ASP A 55 -5.13 16.60 -7.02
N ASN A 56 -5.50 17.28 -5.93
CA ASN A 56 -6.42 18.42 -5.98
C ASN A 56 -5.61 19.65 -6.46
N PRO A 57 -5.78 20.13 -7.71
CA PRO A 57 -5.33 21.46 -8.03
C PRO A 57 -6.16 22.41 -7.17
N GLU A 58 -5.52 23.17 -6.27
CA GLU A 58 -6.15 24.39 -5.77
C GLU A 58 -6.41 25.27 -6.99
N THR A 59 -7.65 25.21 -7.49
CA THR A 59 -8.21 26.17 -8.43
C THR A 59 -8.10 27.51 -7.76
N SER A 60 -7.05 28.23 -8.12
CA SER A 60 -6.84 29.63 -7.87
C SER A 60 -7.83 30.38 -8.77
N ASP A 61 -9.11 30.36 -8.38
CA ASP A 61 -10.13 31.20 -9.00
C ASP A 61 -10.17 32.54 -8.26
N ASP A 62 -9.44 33.49 -8.86
CA ASP A 62 -9.76 34.91 -8.99
C ASP A 62 -10.37 35.63 -7.79
N ALA A 63 -9.50 36.13 -6.91
CA ALA A 63 -9.71 37.43 -6.28
C ALA A 63 -9.25 38.54 -7.25
N ALA A 64 -9.94 38.66 -8.38
CA ALA A 64 -9.81 39.78 -9.29
C ALA A 64 -11.19 40.36 -9.59
N ASN A 65 -11.44 41.53 -9.01
CA ASN A 65 -12.33 42.59 -9.52
C ASN A 65 -13.83 42.49 -9.18
N ASP A 66 -14.23 43.13 -8.08
CA ASP A 66 -15.05 44.37 -8.12
C ASP A 66 -14.94 45.15 -6.79
#